data_AF-A0A2W6E6V8-F1
#
_entry.id   AF-A0A2W6E6V8-F1
#
_cell.length_a   1.000
_cell.length_b   1.000
_cell.length_c   1.000
_cell.angle_alpha   90.00
_cell.angle_beta   90.00
_cell.angle_gamma   90.00
#
_symmetry.space_group_name_H-M   'P 1'
#
loop_
_entity.id
_entity.type
_entity.pdbx_description
1 polymer ?
#
loop_
_entity_poly.entity_id
_entity_poly.type
_entity_poly.pdbx_seq_one_letter_code
_entity_poly.pdbx_strand_id
1 'polypeptide(L)'
;MAILAAATLGVTGCSLLTRPGTQKTITLAQAEQRANSYAQQISQALPGRPGLVPNAGGVIPTECGDPNDNGPQGRSSAGGGFFLEPLSQDRIPEVFTSFRGYLTKRGFKVLTDQSDFLVMTNPKDGFRVGLQEGGDATVKGLGLIVSSPCVWPNGTPPSK
;
A
#
# COMPACT_ATOMS: atom_id res chain seq x y z
N MET A 1 30.19 -29.74 -52.98
CA MET A 1 28.73 -29.64 -53.24
C MET A 1 28.07 -30.67 -52.34
N ALA A 2 27.11 -30.42 -51.47
CA ALA A 2 26.06 -29.41 -51.46
C ALA A 2 25.77 -28.91 -50.02
N ILE A 3 25.29 -27.66 -49.95
CA ILE A 3 24.77 -26.98 -48.76
C ILE A 3 23.30 -27.41 -48.60
N LEU A 4 22.87 -27.79 -47.41
CA LEU A 4 21.46 -27.69 -47.02
C LEU A 4 21.34 -26.91 -45.72
N ALA A 5 20.89 -25.67 -45.88
CA ALA A 5 20.38 -24.83 -44.80
C ALA A 5 18.97 -25.31 -44.43
N ALA A 6 18.71 -25.48 -43.13
CA ALA A 6 17.36 -25.62 -42.60
C ALA A 6 17.11 -24.49 -41.60
N ALA A 7 16.34 -23.50 -42.05
CA ALA A 7 15.80 -22.42 -41.25
C ALA A 7 14.39 -22.80 -40.78
N THR A 8 14.09 -22.69 -39.48
CA THR A 8 12.73 -22.45 -38.96
C THR A 8 12.85 -21.96 -37.50
N LEU A 9 12.63 -20.68 -37.25
CA LEU A 9 11.37 -20.03 -36.81
C LEU A 9 11.42 -19.72 -35.32
N GLY A 10 11.82 -18.47 -35.02
CA GLY A 10 11.75 -17.90 -33.68
C GLY A 10 10.30 -17.82 -33.21
N VAL A 11 10.04 -18.39 -32.04
CA VAL A 11 8.80 -18.15 -31.32
C VAL A 11 8.94 -16.78 -30.66
N THR A 12 8.57 -15.73 -31.40
CA THR A 12 8.31 -14.41 -30.82
C THR A 12 7.07 -14.54 -29.94
N GLY A 13 7.28 -14.94 -28.69
CA GLY A 13 6.29 -14.84 -27.64
C GLY A 13 5.91 -13.37 -27.49
N CYS A 14 4.81 -12.99 -28.13
CA CYS A 14 4.18 -11.70 -27.95
C CYS A 14 3.66 -11.68 -26.51
N SER A 15 4.49 -11.20 -25.58
CA SER A 15 4.04 -10.81 -24.25
C SER A 15 3.00 -9.73 -24.46
N LEU A 16 1.72 -10.14 -24.46
CA LEU A 16 0.57 -9.26 -24.45
C LEU A 16 0.80 -8.24 -23.33
N LEU A 17 1.12 -7.02 -23.75
CA LEU A 17 1.21 -5.85 -22.91
C LEU A 17 -0.18 -5.63 -22.32
N THR A 18 -0.47 -6.21 -21.16
CA THR A 18 -1.66 -5.91 -20.38
C THR A 18 -1.64 -4.40 -20.13
N ARG A 19 -2.51 -3.65 -20.81
CA ARG A 19 -2.56 -2.20 -20.66
C ARG A 19 -2.93 -1.88 -19.20
N PRO A 20 -2.11 -1.06 -18.49
CA PRO A 20 -2.44 -0.57 -17.16
C PRO A 20 -3.86 0.01 -17.21
N GLY A 21 -4.80 -0.61 -16.48
CA GLY A 21 -6.19 -0.19 -16.46
C GLY A 21 -7.25 -1.15 -16.96
N THR A 22 -6.88 -2.23 -17.65
CA THR A 22 -7.87 -3.22 -18.13
C THR A 22 -8.02 -4.41 -17.17
N GLN A 23 -7.19 -4.47 -16.13
CA GLN A 23 -7.17 -5.56 -15.18
C GLN A 23 -8.30 -5.45 -14.15
N LYS A 24 -8.91 -6.59 -13.81
CA LYS A 24 -9.80 -6.70 -12.66
C LYS A 24 -9.03 -6.45 -11.36
N THR A 25 -9.70 -5.84 -10.40
CA THR A 25 -9.16 -5.54 -9.07
C THR A 25 -10.09 -6.13 -8.01
N ILE A 26 -9.70 -6.03 -6.74
CA ILE A 26 -10.70 -6.08 -5.65
C ILE A 26 -11.67 -4.90 -5.79
N THR A 27 -12.83 -4.98 -5.15
CA THR A 27 -13.76 -3.84 -5.06
C THR A 27 -13.22 -2.79 -4.10
N LEU A 28 -13.75 -1.57 -4.16
CA LEU A 28 -13.40 -0.50 -3.22
C LEU A 28 -13.76 -0.89 -1.77
N ALA A 29 -14.93 -1.50 -1.55
CA ALA A 29 -15.32 -1.99 -0.23
C ALA A 29 -14.35 -3.05 0.32
N GLN A 30 -13.86 -3.96 -0.54
CA GLN A 30 -12.83 -4.93 -0.15
C GLN A 30 -11.49 -4.23 0.16
N ALA A 31 -11.17 -3.16 -0.58
CA ALA A 31 -9.97 -2.37 -0.33
C ALA A 31 -10.02 -1.66 1.04
N GLU A 32 -11.16 -1.05 1.38
CA GLU A 32 -11.40 -0.43 2.69
C GLU A 32 -11.28 -1.45 3.83
N GLN A 33 -11.94 -2.61 3.69
CA GLN A 33 -11.88 -3.67 4.68
C GLN A 33 -10.43 -4.15 4.89
N ARG A 34 -9.68 -4.30 3.80
CA ARG A 34 -8.28 -4.77 3.86
C ARG A 34 -7.34 -3.73 4.46
N ALA A 35 -7.52 -2.45 4.14
CA ALA A 35 -6.77 -1.36 4.74
C ALA A 35 -7.01 -1.29 6.26
N ASN A 36 -8.27 -1.37 6.70
CA ASN A 36 -8.61 -1.44 8.12
C ASN A 36 -7.99 -2.67 8.81
N SER A 37 -8.03 -3.83 8.15
CA SER A 37 -7.42 -5.04 8.68
C SER A 37 -5.90 -4.90 8.83
N TYR A 38 -5.21 -4.28 7.88
CA TYR A 38 -3.78 -3.99 8.03
C TYR A 38 -3.51 -3.05 9.21
N ALA A 39 -4.29 -1.99 9.37
CA ALA A 39 -4.12 -1.06 10.48
C ALA A 39 -4.23 -1.79 11.83
N GLN A 40 -5.28 -2.61 12.01
CA GLN A 40 -5.50 -3.39 13.23
C GLN A 40 -4.39 -4.41 13.48
N GLN A 41 -4.02 -5.17 12.46
CA GLN A 41 -2.98 -6.20 12.57
C GLN A 41 -1.61 -5.61 12.93
N ILE A 42 -1.29 -4.42 12.39
CA ILE A 42 -0.07 -3.70 12.71
C ILE A 42 -0.12 -3.24 14.16
N SER A 43 -1.17 -2.51 14.58
CA SER A 43 -1.32 -2.04 15.97
C SER A 43 -1.15 -3.17 16.99
N GLN A 44 -1.75 -4.34 16.74
CA GLN A 44 -1.65 -5.50 17.63
C GLN A 44 -0.26 -6.16 17.68
N ALA A 45 0.57 -5.91 16.68
CA ALA A 45 1.93 -6.41 16.63
C ALA A 45 2.98 -5.43 17.15
N LEU A 46 2.60 -4.16 17.32
CA LEU A 46 3.49 -3.16 17.86
C LEU A 46 3.66 -3.32 19.38
N PRO A 47 4.82 -2.93 19.92
CA PRO A 47 5.06 -2.96 21.34
C PRO A 47 4.04 -2.11 22.11
N GLY A 48 3.50 -2.65 23.21
CA GLY A 48 2.43 -1.99 23.97
C GLY A 48 1.03 -2.08 23.34
N ARG A 49 0.91 -2.60 22.11
CA ARG A 49 -0.36 -2.78 21.38
C ARG A 49 -1.24 -1.51 21.41
N PRO A 50 -0.71 -0.36 20.96
CA PRO A 50 -1.45 0.90 21.00
C PRO A 50 -2.79 0.74 20.26
N GLY A 51 -3.83 1.36 20.80
CA GLY A 51 -5.10 1.53 20.10
C GLY A 51 -4.95 2.41 18.86
N LEU A 52 -5.98 2.36 18.01
CA LEU A 52 -6.07 3.18 16.80
C LEU A 52 -7.12 4.27 17.03
N VAL A 53 -6.70 5.52 17.00
CA VAL A 53 -7.61 6.67 17.00
C VAL A 53 -7.65 7.24 15.57
N PRO A 54 -8.79 7.14 14.85
CA PRO A 54 -8.87 7.60 13.48
C PRO A 54 -8.52 9.09 13.32
N ASN A 55 -7.59 9.40 12.41
CA ASN A 55 -7.37 10.76 11.92
C ASN A 55 -8.32 10.99 10.74
N ALA A 56 -9.09 12.08 10.76
CA ALA A 56 -10.03 12.47 9.70
C ALA A 56 -11.04 11.37 9.25
N GLY A 57 -11.54 10.56 10.20
CA GLY A 57 -12.58 9.56 9.93
C GLY A 57 -12.08 8.15 9.60
N GLY A 58 -10.77 7.93 9.58
CA GLY A 58 -10.17 6.60 9.40
C GLY A 58 -9.96 6.27 7.92
N VAL A 59 -10.21 5.01 7.52
CA VAL A 59 -10.07 4.60 6.12
C VAL A 59 -11.27 5.10 5.32
N ILE A 60 -11.00 5.96 4.36
CA ILE A 60 -12.01 6.53 3.45
C ILE A 60 -11.59 6.33 1.99
N PRO A 61 -12.55 6.29 1.06
CA PRO A 61 -12.27 6.26 -0.35
C PRO A 61 -11.84 7.64 -0.89
N THR A 62 -10.86 7.63 -1.80
CA THR A 62 -10.40 8.82 -2.53
C THR A 62 -10.22 8.46 -4.00
N GLU A 63 -10.72 9.30 -4.91
CA GLU A 63 -10.54 9.10 -6.34
C GLU A 63 -9.04 9.13 -6.72
N CYS A 64 -8.65 8.17 -7.54
CA CYS A 64 -7.33 8.17 -8.16
C CYS A 64 -7.37 9.11 -9.37
N GLY A 65 -7.10 10.39 -9.11
CA GLY A 65 -7.26 11.47 -10.09
C GLY A 65 -6.07 12.42 -10.20
N ASP A 66 -4.93 12.11 -9.58
CA ASP A 66 -3.74 12.95 -9.74
C ASP A 66 -3.24 12.87 -11.20
N PRO A 67 -3.09 14.00 -11.93
CA PRO A 67 -2.54 14.03 -13.29
C PRO A 67 -1.16 13.37 -13.41
N ASN A 68 -0.43 13.19 -12.31
CA ASN A 68 0.86 12.49 -12.29
C ASN A 68 0.74 10.96 -12.29
N ASP A 69 -0.41 10.39 -11.91
CA ASP A 69 -0.59 8.94 -11.78
C ASP A 69 -0.84 8.24 -13.13
N ASN A 70 -1.11 9.01 -14.20
CA ASN A 70 -1.27 8.61 -15.62
C ASN A 70 -2.16 7.37 -15.88
N GLY A 71 -2.89 6.90 -14.87
CA GLY A 71 -3.72 5.73 -14.96
C GLY A 71 -5.17 6.09 -15.32
N PRO A 72 -5.99 5.09 -15.67
CA PRO A 72 -7.37 5.35 -16.08
C PRO A 72 -8.17 6.05 -14.99
N GLN A 73 -9.00 7.01 -15.44
CA GLN A 73 -10.02 7.66 -14.61
C GLN A 73 -11.08 6.66 -14.12
N GLY A 74 -11.78 7.02 -13.04
CA GLY A 74 -12.85 6.21 -12.47
C GLY A 74 -12.38 5.10 -11.52
N ARG A 75 -11.09 5.09 -11.15
CA ARG A 75 -10.55 4.26 -10.07
C ARG A 75 -10.51 5.05 -8.77
N SER A 76 -10.55 4.35 -7.65
CA SER A 76 -10.41 4.94 -6.31
C SER A 76 -9.44 4.11 -5.48
N SER A 77 -8.83 4.72 -4.49
CA SER A 77 -8.09 4.03 -3.43
C SER A 77 -8.84 4.18 -2.12
N ALA A 78 -8.61 3.27 -1.19
CA ALA A 78 -9.07 3.37 0.18
C ALA A 78 -7.85 3.60 1.08
N GLY A 79 -7.85 4.68 1.86
CA GLY A 79 -6.73 4.99 2.73
C GLY A 79 -7.13 5.86 3.90
N GLY A 80 -6.28 5.89 4.93
CA GLY A 80 -6.56 6.59 6.17
C GLY A 80 -5.35 6.70 7.08
N GLY A 81 -5.44 7.65 8.01
CA GLY A 81 -4.47 7.83 9.08
C GLY A 81 -5.08 7.46 10.44
N PHE A 82 -4.24 7.01 11.37
CA PHE A 82 -4.60 6.71 12.74
C PHE A 82 -3.52 7.21 13.68
N PHE A 83 -3.88 7.83 14.81
CA PHE A 83 -2.94 8.00 15.92
C PHE A 83 -2.82 6.69 16.70
N LEU A 84 -1.59 6.37 17.10
CA LEU A 84 -1.27 5.20 17.92
C LEU A 84 -1.24 5.62 19.39
N GLU A 85 -2.27 5.23 20.16
CA GLU A 85 -2.44 5.67 21.55
C GLU A 85 -2.91 4.54 22.48
N PRO A 86 -2.41 4.48 23.73
CA PRO A 86 -1.33 5.31 24.28
C PRO A 86 0.04 4.88 23.74
N LEU A 87 0.94 5.83 23.50
CA LEU A 87 2.34 5.56 23.18
C LEU A 87 3.26 6.52 23.95
N SER A 88 4.25 5.98 24.64
CA SER A 88 5.28 6.80 25.28
C SER A 88 6.38 7.16 24.27
N GLN A 89 6.88 8.40 24.31
CA GLN A 89 7.81 8.94 23.30
C GLN A 89 9.16 8.22 23.27
N ASP A 90 9.65 7.79 24.43
CA ASP A 90 10.86 6.98 24.59
C ASP A 90 10.79 5.64 23.86
N ARG A 91 9.58 5.18 23.51
CA ARG A 91 9.36 3.92 22.78
C ARG A 91 9.28 4.07 21.27
N ILE A 92 9.26 5.30 20.74
CA ILE A 92 9.10 5.51 19.29
C ILE A 92 10.17 4.76 18.47
N PRO A 93 11.47 4.77 18.83
CA PRO A 93 12.48 3.99 18.11
C PRO A 93 12.23 2.46 18.12
N GLU A 94 11.73 1.93 19.24
CA GLU A 94 11.33 0.52 19.39
C GLU A 94 10.16 0.18 18.46
N VAL A 95 9.21 1.11 18.31
CA VAL A 95 8.02 0.96 17.47
C VAL A 95 8.39 0.95 15.98
N PHE A 96 9.24 1.86 15.51
CA PHE A 96 9.74 1.83 14.13
C PHE A 96 10.48 0.52 13.82
N THR A 97 11.32 0.06 14.74
CA THR A 97 12.04 -1.21 14.61
C THR A 97 11.08 -2.39 14.51
N SER A 98 10.07 -2.44 15.39
CA SER A 98 9.08 -3.51 15.43
C SER A 98 8.16 -3.50 14.21
N PHE A 99 7.74 -2.31 13.76
CA PHE A 99 6.96 -2.11 12.54
C PHE A 99 7.68 -2.67 11.32
N ARG A 100 8.94 -2.25 11.11
CA ARG A 100 9.77 -2.76 10.02
C ARG A 100 9.91 -4.27 10.07
N GLY A 101 10.26 -4.81 11.25
CA GLY A 101 10.45 -6.25 11.43
C GLY A 101 9.18 -7.05 11.15
N TYR A 102 8.03 -6.59 11.65
CA TYR A 102 6.73 -7.23 11.46
C TYR A 102 6.33 -7.30 9.98
N LEU A 103 6.50 -6.20 9.25
CA LEU A 103 6.13 -6.08 7.85
C LEU A 103 7.11 -6.81 6.92
N THR A 104 8.41 -6.76 7.22
CA THR A 104 9.43 -7.50 6.46
C THR A 104 9.17 -9.01 6.49
N LYS A 105 8.80 -9.55 7.67
CA LYS A 105 8.41 -10.97 7.82
C LYS A 105 7.16 -11.34 7.00
N ARG A 106 6.34 -10.36 6.61
CA ARG A 106 5.14 -10.53 5.78
C ARG A 106 5.39 -10.21 4.30
N GLY A 107 6.64 -9.96 3.92
CA GLY A 107 7.04 -9.75 2.53
C GLY A 107 6.91 -8.30 2.05
N PHE A 108 6.58 -7.35 2.93
CA PHE A 108 6.61 -5.93 2.58
C PHE A 108 8.04 -5.47 2.27
N LYS A 109 8.14 -4.46 1.42
CA LYS A 109 9.39 -3.82 0.97
C LYS A 109 9.38 -2.35 1.36
N VAL A 110 10.54 -1.84 1.76
CA VAL A 110 10.71 -0.41 2.07
C VAL A 110 10.50 0.40 0.80
N LEU A 111 9.69 1.45 0.88
CA LEU A 111 9.46 2.44 -0.17
C LEU A 111 10.16 3.77 0.18
N THR A 112 10.02 4.21 1.44
CA THR A 112 10.63 5.43 1.98
C THR A 112 11.16 5.12 3.38
N ASP A 113 12.35 5.62 3.69
CA ASP A 113 13.02 5.39 4.97
C ASP A 113 13.74 6.65 5.44
N GLN A 114 13.13 7.34 6.41
CA GLN A 114 13.60 8.58 7.02
C GLN A 114 13.51 8.44 8.54
N SER A 115 14.15 9.33 9.27
CA SER A 115 14.21 9.27 10.75
C SER A 115 12.84 9.32 11.42
N ASP A 116 11.92 10.09 10.86
CA ASP A 116 10.58 10.38 11.35
C ASP A 116 9.48 9.78 10.48
N PHE A 117 9.84 9.11 9.38
CA PHE A 117 8.89 8.61 8.40
C PHE A 117 9.37 7.33 7.70
N LEU A 118 8.57 6.27 7.80
CA LEU A 118 8.85 4.97 7.18
C LEU A 118 7.62 4.49 6.43
N VAL A 119 7.75 4.24 5.13
CA VAL A 119 6.69 3.69 4.29
C VAL A 119 7.14 2.36 3.71
N MET A 120 6.27 1.36 3.79
CA MET A 120 6.50 0.04 3.21
C MET A 120 5.32 -0.36 2.32
N THR A 121 5.61 -1.09 1.25
CA THR A 121 4.64 -1.59 0.28
C THR A 121 4.61 -3.12 0.28
N ASN A 122 3.44 -3.72 0.19
CA ASN A 122 3.31 -5.15 -0.03
C ASN A 122 3.22 -5.44 -1.54
N PRO A 123 4.26 -6.05 -2.15
CA PRO A 123 4.25 -6.31 -3.59
C PRO A 123 3.18 -7.32 -4.02
N LYS A 124 2.62 -8.11 -3.08
CA LYS A 124 1.59 -9.11 -3.38
C LYS A 124 0.23 -8.48 -3.72
N ASP A 125 -0.12 -7.38 -3.06
CA ASP A 125 -1.45 -6.76 -3.19
C ASP A 125 -1.41 -5.24 -3.41
N GLY A 126 -0.22 -4.64 -3.46
CA GLY A 126 -0.01 -3.22 -3.74
C GLY A 126 -0.35 -2.28 -2.59
N PHE A 127 -0.73 -2.80 -1.42
CA PHE A 127 -1.05 -1.96 -0.27
C PHE A 127 0.21 -1.33 0.31
N ARG A 128 0.07 -0.08 0.75
CA ARG A 128 1.12 0.67 1.43
C ARG A 128 0.71 0.91 2.87
N VAL A 129 1.69 0.88 3.76
CA VAL A 129 1.54 1.20 5.17
C VAL A 129 2.73 2.05 5.60
N GLY A 130 2.53 2.99 6.50
CA GLY A 130 3.62 3.84 6.97
C GLY A 130 3.46 4.30 8.39
N LEU A 131 4.59 4.58 9.04
CA LEU A 131 4.65 5.28 10.32
C LEU A 131 5.21 6.68 10.11
N GLN A 132 4.62 7.65 10.79
CA GLN A 132 5.05 9.04 10.77
C GLN A 132 5.05 9.61 12.19
N GLU A 133 6.16 10.18 12.64
CA GLU A 133 6.18 10.98 13.86
C GLU A 133 5.47 12.32 13.61
N GLY A 134 4.63 12.75 14.56
CA GLY A 134 4.00 14.07 14.53
C GLY A 134 5.05 15.17 14.62
N GLY A 135 5.03 16.09 13.65
CA GLY A 135 6.04 17.15 13.53
C GLY A 135 5.88 18.36 14.45
N ASP A 136 4.80 18.46 15.24
CA ASP A 136 4.58 19.57 16.17
C ASP A 136 5.07 19.19 17.58
N ALA A 137 5.90 20.04 18.18
CA ALA A 137 6.40 19.90 19.55
C ALA A 137 5.28 19.78 20.61
N THR A 138 4.06 20.19 20.28
CA THR A 138 2.87 20.12 21.15
C THR A 138 2.02 18.86 20.96
N VAL A 139 2.12 18.19 19.80
CA VAL A 139 1.43 16.92 19.49
C VAL A 139 2.47 15.89 19.07
N LYS A 140 3.25 15.45 20.05
CA LYS A 140 4.21 14.36 19.88
C LYS A 140 3.49 13.02 19.93
N GLY A 141 2.94 12.61 18.79
CA GLY A 141 2.27 11.31 18.59
C GLY A 141 2.86 10.56 17.41
N LEU A 142 2.53 9.28 17.29
CA LEU A 142 2.93 8.45 16.15
C LEU A 142 1.68 8.13 15.31
N GLY A 143 1.72 8.51 14.04
CA GLY A 143 0.69 8.24 13.06
C GLY A 143 0.96 6.93 12.30
N LEU A 144 -0.06 6.11 12.13
CA LEU A 144 -0.10 4.98 11.21
C LEU A 144 -0.94 5.36 9.99
N ILE A 145 -0.35 5.24 8.81
CA ILE A 145 -0.99 5.49 7.52
C ILE A 145 -1.17 4.14 6.82
N VAL A 146 -2.35 3.91 6.23
CA VAL A 146 -2.61 2.75 5.37
C VAL A 146 -3.28 3.21 4.08
N SER A 147 -2.93 2.59 2.95
CA SER A 147 -3.59 2.84 1.67
C SER A 147 -3.58 1.63 0.76
N SER A 148 -4.67 1.45 0.02
CA SER A 148 -4.78 0.46 -1.05
C SER A 148 -4.13 0.97 -2.34
N PRO A 149 -3.82 0.08 -3.30
CA PRO A 149 -3.64 0.54 -4.67
C PRO A 149 -4.95 1.12 -5.22
N CYS A 150 -4.87 1.81 -6.35
CA CYS A 150 -6.04 2.22 -7.11
C CYS A 150 -6.80 1.01 -7.66
N VAL A 151 -8.08 0.91 -7.30
CA VAL A 151 -8.98 -0.17 -7.69
C VAL A 151 -10.18 0.35 -8.44
N TRP A 152 -10.80 -0.51 -9.24
CA TRP A 152 -12.13 -0.25 -9.78
C TRP A 152 -13.17 -0.37 -8.67
N PRO A 153 -14.13 0.57 -8.53
CA PRO A 153 -15.12 0.53 -7.47
C PRO A 153 -15.83 -0.82 -7.34
N ASN A 154 -16.21 -1.41 -8.47
CA ASN A 154 -16.88 -2.71 -8.55
C ASN A 154 -15.94 -3.88 -8.92
N GLY A 155 -14.61 -3.68 -8.86
CA GLY A 155 -13.61 -4.70 -9.17
C GLY A 155 -13.36 -4.96 -10.66
N THR A 156 -14.10 -4.29 -11.56
CA THR A 156 -13.91 -4.39 -13.00
C THR A 156 -13.88 -3.01 -13.64
N PRO A 157 -13.07 -2.81 -14.70
CA PRO A 157 -13.18 -1.60 -15.52
C PRO A 157 -14.60 -1.41 -16.05
N PRO A 158 -15.08 -0.16 -16.23
CA PRO A 158 -16.34 0.09 -16.90
C PRO A 158 -16.30 -0.48 -18.32
N SER A 159 -17.43 -1.03 -18.77
CA SER A 159 -17.63 -1.36 -20.18
C SER A 159 -17.55 -0.08 -21.01
N LYS A 160 -16.85 -0.15 -22.14
CA LYS A 160 -16.86 0.94 -23.13
C LYS A 160 -18.23 1.11 -23.77
#